data_AF-A0A355F480-F1
#
_entry.id   AF-A0A355F480-F1
#
_cell.length_a   1.000
_cell.length_b   1.000
_cell.length_c   1.000
_cell.angle_alpha   90.00
_cell.angle_beta   90.00
_cell.angle_gamma   90.00
#
_symmetry.space_group_name_H-M   'P 1'
#
loop_
_entity.id
_entity.type
_entity.pdbx_description
1 polymer ?
#
loop_
_entity_poly.entity_id
_entity_poly.type
_entity_poly.pdbx_seq_one_letter_code
_entity_poly.pdbx_strand_id
1 'polypeptide(L)'
;LTGRPPFEGATDWAILRAQIEEPPRPPSEKVPQVPRWIDQAVLKALAKAPADRFQTVEEMRRTLLRQGETLPGQVVPPPPPPVSIHELPTQAAPVQRAQTPPPLPAIPPAAAPLPVQTSYQPVPLPPRKGAAGKVIAAAALAVALLGAAGFAVWLFSDTTSSEAPGDPQAQVSPEPTANPANPPAQQAADPEAGTAPSGEDTRPAPVPVPSRQEPPSEPEAEEEPAAPEPEESSTPGTATYVPPTDEPEPAAEPPLEELRRLATDLQTRSTEILDTYQAFLDAKEEAGEELTDDDETLQEHLEELADAADHFHKAVEGGGFFGRVRRRPAGANLLKVQQRSRELAQKGKEVDALMAKVQPGGDVRQAWKAIRHDWQRALDVATELR
;
A
#
# COMPACT_ATOMS: atom_id res chain seq x y z
N LEU A 1 -22.33 0.21 -13.20
CA LEU A 1 -22.86 0.68 -14.51
C LEU A 1 -22.95 -0.48 -15.50
N THR A 2 -21.84 -1.00 -16.01
CA THR A 2 -21.83 -2.07 -17.05
C THR A 2 -21.56 -3.48 -16.51
N GLY A 3 -21.09 -3.61 -15.26
CA GLY A 3 -20.71 -4.91 -14.67
C GLY A 3 -19.41 -5.51 -15.21
N ARG A 4 -18.73 -4.82 -16.14
CA ARG A 4 -17.46 -5.24 -16.76
C ARG A 4 -16.50 -4.06 -16.83
N PRO A 5 -15.17 -4.30 -16.79
CA PRO A 5 -14.19 -3.23 -16.96
C PRO A 5 -14.28 -2.57 -18.35
N PRO A 6 -13.75 -1.34 -18.51
CA PRO A 6 -13.77 -0.64 -19.79
C PRO A 6 -12.85 -1.28 -20.84
N PHE A 7 -11.77 -1.93 -20.42
CA PHE A 7 -10.83 -2.66 -21.29
C PHE A 7 -10.75 -4.12 -20.84
N GLU A 8 -10.79 -5.02 -21.82
CA GLU A 8 -10.74 -6.48 -21.64
C GLU A 8 -9.70 -7.01 -22.62
N GLY A 9 -8.93 -8.03 -22.22
CA GLY A 9 -7.88 -8.62 -23.06
C GLY A 9 -7.53 -10.03 -22.62
N ALA A 10 -7.05 -10.85 -23.56
CA ALA A 10 -6.67 -12.24 -23.28
C ALA A 10 -5.38 -12.36 -22.45
N THR A 11 -4.58 -11.28 -22.37
CA THR A 11 -3.33 -11.21 -21.62
C THR A 11 -3.18 -9.83 -20.95
N ASP A 12 -2.41 -9.76 -19.88
CA ASP A 12 -2.15 -8.49 -19.16
C ASP A 12 -1.53 -7.44 -20.07
N TRP A 13 -0.65 -7.86 -20.98
CA TRP A 13 -0.06 -6.98 -21.99
C TRP A 13 -1.12 -6.37 -22.91
N ALA A 14 -2.13 -7.15 -23.32
CA ALA A 14 -3.23 -6.64 -24.13
C ALA A 14 -4.07 -5.60 -23.36
N ILE A 15 -4.30 -5.81 -22.06
CA ILE A 15 -5.02 -4.87 -21.20
C ILE A 15 -4.22 -3.58 -21.01
N LEU A 16 -2.92 -3.67 -20.74
CA LEU A 16 -2.04 -2.50 -20.61
C LEU A 16 -1.99 -1.70 -21.92
N ARG A 17 -1.87 -2.38 -23.05
CA ARG A 17 -1.91 -1.74 -24.37
C ARG A 17 -3.25 -1.03 -24.61
N ALA A 18 -4.37 -1.67 -24.29
CA ALA A 18 -5.69 -1.06 -24.41
C ALA A 18 -5.85 0.18 -23.49
N GLN A 19 -5.26 0.13 -22.29
CA GLN A 19 -5.25 1.27 -21.38
C GLN A 19 -4.47 2.47 -21.95
N ILE A 20 -3.44 2.24 -22.76
CA ILE A 20 -2.61 3.31 -23.37
C ILE A 20 -3.20 3.80 -24.70
N GLU A 21 -3.59 2.86 -25.58
CA GLU A 21 -3.88 3.14 -26.98
C GLU A 21 -5.38 3.14 -27.29
N GLU A 22 -6.17 2.24 -26.71
CA GLU A 22 -7.56 2.03 -27.11
C GLU A 22 -8.48 3.09 -26.46
N PRO A 23 -9.32 3.81 -27.23
CA PRO A 23 -10.28 4.72 -26.66
C PRO A 23 -11.34 3.94 -25.85
N PRO A 24 -11.72 4.40 -24.65
CA PRO A 24 -12.75 3.75 -23.85
C PRO A 24 -14.09 3.80 -24.58
N ARG A 25 -14.82 2.68 -24.59
CA ARG A 25 -16.17 2.64 -25.15
C ARG A 25 -17.18 3.25 -24.18
N PRO A 26 -18.18 3.99 -24.69
CA PRO A 26 -19.24 4.55 -23.84
C PRO A 26 -20.03 3.41 -23.15
N PRO A 27 -20.33 3.54 -21.85
CA PRO A 27 -21.17 2.60 -21.12
C PRO A 27 -22.52 2.28 -21.78
N SER A 28 -23.13 3.26 -22.45
CA SER A 28 -24.41 3.08 -23.16
C SER A 28 -24.38 2.06 -24.30
N GLU A 29 -23.20 1.77 -24.89
CA GLU A 29 -23.06 0.69 -25.88
C GLU A 29 -23.33 -0.70 -25.26
N LYS A 30 -22.94 -0.89 -23.99
CA LYS A 30 -23.18 -2.15 -23.26
C LYS A 30 -24.54 -2.14 -22.55
N VAL A 31 -24.96 -0.99 -22.01
CA VAL A 31 -26.20 -0.83 -21.25
C VAL A 31 -26.99 0.38 -21.77
N PRO A 32 -27.95 0.19 -22.70
CA PRO A 32 -28.67 1.29 -23.35
C PRO A 32 -29.46 2.21 -22.40
N GLN A 33 -29.74 1.74 -21.19
CA GLN A 33 -30.43 2.51 -20.14
C GLN A 33 -29.53 3.57 -19.49
N VAL A 34 -28.22 3.55 -19.76
CA VAL A 34 -27.28 4.56 -19.23
C VAL A 34 -27.50 5.89 -19.94
N PRO A 35 -27.78 6.98 -19.22
CA PRO A 35 -27.95 8.30 -19.82
C PRO A 35 -26.65 8.81 -20.47
N ARG A 36 -26.77 9.56 -21.57
CA ARG A 36 -25.60 10.13 -22.29
C ARG A 36 -24.69 10.99 -21.43
N TRP A 37 -25.21 11.69 -20.42
CA TRP A 37 -24.38 12.51 -19.54
C TRP A 37 -23.44 11.66 -18.66
N ILE A 38 -23.84 10.42 -18.33
CA ILE A 38 -22.96 9.45 -17.67
C ILE A 38 -21.86 9.01 -18.62
N ASP A 39 -22.18 8.76 -19.90
CA ASP A 39 -21.13 8.44 -20.89
C ASP A 39 -20.09 9.55 -20.97
N GLN A 40 -20.53 10.80 -21.07
CA GLN A 40 -19.63 11.96 -21.12
C GLN A 40 -18.75 12.05 -19.87
N ALA A 41 -19.32 11.85 -18.68
CA ALA A 41 -18.55 11.86 -17.45
C ALA A 41 -17.54 10.70 -17.39
N VAL A 42 -17.91 9.50 -17.80
CA VAL A 42 -17.03 8.32 -17.83
C VAL A 42 -15.93 8.48 -18.87
N LEU A 43 -16.25 8.94 -20.07
CA LEU A 43 -15.27 9.17 -21.14
C LEU A 43 -14.28 10.27 -20.76
N LYS A 44 -14.73 11.37 -20.14
CA LYS A 44 -13.84 12.43 -19.63
C LYS A 44 -12.92 11.88 -18.54
N ALA A 45 -13.43 11.09 -17.60
CA ALA A 45 -12.61 10.49 -16.55
C ALA A 45 -11.56 9.49 -17.10
N LEU A 46 -11.88 8.79 -18.19
CA LEU A 46 -11.02 7.81 -18.85
C LEU A 46 -10.19 8.38 -20.02
N ALA A 47 -10.20 9.70 -20.21
CA ALA A 47 -9.42 10.34 -21.28
C ALA A 47 -7.93 9.98 -21.17
N LYS A 48 -7.25 9.82 -22.31
CA LYS A 48 -5.84 9.37 -22.30
C LYS A 48 -4.91 10.47 -21.81
N ALA A 49 -5.09 11.70 -22.29
CA ALA A 49 -4.36 12.84 -21.79
C ALA A 49 -4.87 13.25 -20.39
N PRO A 50 -3.99 13.43 -19.39
CA PRO A 50 -4.40 13.88 -18.05
C PRO A 50 -5.09 15.25 -18.05
N ALA A 51 -4.71 16.15 -18.96
CA ALA A 51 -5.32 17.48 -19.10
C ALA A 51 -6.80 17.42 -19.50
N ASP A 52 -7.21 16.38 -20.22
CA ASP A 52 -8.59 16.20 -20.68
C ASP A 52 -9.49 15.57 -19.59
N ARG A 53 -8.91 15.16 -18.45
CA ARG A 53 -9.64 14.58 -17.32
C ARG A 53 -10.17 15.66 -16.39
N PHE A 54 -11.03 15.23 -15.47
CA PHE A 54 -11.31 16.03 -14.28
C PHE A 54 -10.02 16.25 -13.50
N GLN A 55 -9.70 17.51 -13.23
CA GLN A 55 -8.46 17.87 -12.53
C GLN A 55 -8.55 17.55 -11.05
N THR A 56 -9.77 17.52 -10.51
CA THR A 56 -10.04 17.14 -9.12
C THR A 56 -11.24 16.21 -9.01
N VAL A 57 -11.27 15.41 -7.95
CA VAL A 57 -12.43 14.56 -7.61
C VAL A 57 -13.66 15.42 -7.32
N GLU A 58 -13.48 16.61 -6.74
CA GLU A 58 -14.56 17.54 -6.45
C GLU A 58 -15.19 18.12 -7.73
N GLU A 59 -14.40 18.40 -8.77
CA GLU A 59 -14.91 18.77 -10.10
C GLU A 59 -15.79 17.65 -10.69
N MET A 60 -15.32 16.41 -10.61
CA MET A 60 -16.08 15.24 -11.05
C MET A 60 -17.39 15.09 -10.27
N ARG A 61 -17.33 15.19 -8.94
CA ARG A 61 -18.51 15.09 -8.05
C ARG A 61 -19.55 16.15 -8.39
N ARG A 62 -19.14 17.43 -8.49
CA ARG A 62 -20.04 18.54 -8.85
C ARG A 62 -20.68 18.35 -10.22
N THR A 63 -19.92 17.82 -11.18
CA THR A 63 -20.43 17.53 -12.52
C THR A 63 -21.51 16.45 -12.49
N LEU A 64 -21.26 15.36 -11.76
CA LEU A 64 -22.23 14.26 -11.61
C LEU A 64 -23.49 14.69 -10.84
N LEU A 65 -23.34 15.48 -9.77
CA LEU A 65 -24.48 15.98 -8.99
C LEU A 65 -25.34 16.95 -9.79
N ARG A 66 -24.73 17.95 -10.46
CA ARG A 66 -25.48 18.89 -11.31
C ARG A 66 -26.32 18.18 -12.36
N GLN A 67 -25.71 17.22 -13.08
CA GLN A 67 -26.39 16.51 -14.16
C GLN A 67 -27.41 15.49 -13.64
N GLY A 68 -27.18 14.94 -12.44
CA GLY A 68 -28.13 14.06 -11.75
C GLY A 68 -29.35 14.80 -11.19
N GLU A 69 -29.17 16.03 -10.70
CA GLU A 69 -30.25 16.87 -10.15
C GLU A 69 -31.13 17.50 -11.24
N THR A 70 -30.60 17.70 -12.46
CA THR A 70 -31.36 18.23 -13.60
C THR A 70 -32.39 17.27 -14.21
N LEU A 71 -32.63 16.10 -13.59
CA LEU A 71 -33.51 15.05 -14.13
C LEU A 71 -34.57 14.57 -13.11
N PRO A 72 -35.67 15.31 -12.88
CA PRO A 72 -36.94 14.68 -12.57
C PRO A 72 -37.54 14.11 -13.88
N GLY A 73 -37.27 12.83 -14.15
CA GLY A 73 -38.01 12.02 -15.13
C GLY A 73 -38.07 12.56 -16.56
N GLN A 74 -37.06 12.28 -17.38
CA GLN A 74 -37.25 12.27 -18.83
C GLN A 74 -36.33 11.25 -19.50
N VAL A 75 -36.83 10.03 -19.65
CA VAL A 75 -36.48 9.21 -20.80
C VAL A 75 -37.21 9.87 -21.97
N VAL A 76 -36.55 10.78 -22.67
CA VAL A 76 -36.99 11.19 -24.02
C VAL A 76 -36.43 10.13 -24.96
N PRO A 77 -37.22 9.16 -25.46
CA PRO A 77 -36.81 8.44 -26.65
C PRO A 77 -36.61 9.48 -27.77
N PRO A 78 -35.54 9.39 -28.56
CA PRO A 78 -35.41 10.26 -29.73
C PRO A 78 -36.66 10.11 -30.59
N PRO A 79 -37.20 11.21 -31.16
CA PRO A 79 -38.34 11.10 -32.08
C PRO A 79 -37.96 10.14 -33.21
N PRO A 80 -38.85 9.20 -33.60
CA PRO A 80 -38.60 8.38 -34.77
C PRO A 80 -38.36 9.30 -35.98
N PRO A 81 -37.43 8.95 -36.89
CA PRO A 81 -37.30 9.70 -38.14
C PRO A 81 -38.69 9.75 -38.82
N PRO A 82 -39.04 10.86 -39.49
CA PRO A 82 -40.30 10.96 -40.21
C PRO A 82 -40.36 9.79 -41.19
N VAL A 83 -41.31 8.89 -40.95
CA VAL A 83 -41.73 7.89 -41.91
C VAL A 83 -42.20 8.70 -43.12
N SER A 84 -41.36 8.77 -44.15
CA SER A 84 -41.82 9.19 -45.46
C SER A 84 -42.79 8.11 -45.91
N ILE A 85 -44.09 8.37 -45.74
CA ILE A 85 -45.13 7.64 -46.44
C ILE A 85 -44.94 8.02 -47.91
N HIS A 86 -44.08 7.28 -48.62
CA HIS A 86 -44.24 7.18 -50.05
C HIS A 86 -45.54 6.41 -50.25
N GLU A 87 -46.55 7.13 -50.74
CA GLU A 87 -47.77 6.53 -51.25
C GLU A 87 -47.40 5.38 -52.18
N LEU A 88 -47.99 4.21 -51.93
CA LEU A 88 -47.94 3.10 -52.86
C LEU A 88 -48.53 3.56 -54.20
N PRO A 89 -47.82 3.44 -55.33
CA PRO A 89 -48.52 3.21 -56.58
C PRO A 89 -49.11 1.81 -56.51
N THR A 90 -50.45 1.75 -56.40
CA THR A 90 -51.22 0.60 -56.85
C THR A 90 -50.95 0.42 -58.34
N GLN A 91 -50.07 -0.52 -58.68
CA GLN A 91 -50.00 -1.08 -60.03
C GLN A 91 -49.95 -2.60 -59.90
N ALA A 92 -51.09 -3.22 -60.23
CA ALA A 92 -51.22 -4.66 -60.36
C ALA A 92 -50.29 -5.17 -61.46
N ALA A 93 -49.38 -6.09 -61.11
CA ALA A 93 -48.60 -6.87 -62.06
C ALA A 93 -48.85 -8.37 -61.81
N PRO A 94 -48.80 -9.22 -62.85
CA PRO A 94 -49.43 -10.53 -62.84
C PRO A 94 -48.60 -11.56 -62.07
N VAL A 95 -49.31 -12.49 -61.43
CA VAL A 95 -48.77 -13.67 -60.75
C VAL A 95 -48.02 -14.55 -61.76
N GLN A 96 -46.70 -14.57 -61.72
CA GLN A 96 -45.90 -15.61 -62.39
C GLN A 96 -45.64 -16.77 -61.42
N ARG A 97 -46.00 -17.96 -61.88
CA ARG A 97 -45.89 -19.23 -61.17
C ARG A 97 -44.44 -19.50 -60.72
N ALA A 98 -44.34 -20.14 -59.56
CA ALA A 98 -43.12 -20.65 -58.97
C ALA A 98 -42.26 -21.41 -59.98
N GLN A 99 -41.01 -20.98 -60.13
CA GLN A 99 -39.93 -21.82 -60.65
C GLN A 99 -39.06 -22.26 -59.47
N THR A 100 -38.81 -23.55 -59.41
CA THR A 100 -37.97 -24.24 -58.42
C THR A 100 -36.56 -23.65 -58.40
N PRO A 101 -35.94 -23.38 -57.24
CA PRO A 101 -34.55 -22.94 -57.18
C PRO A 101 -33.60 -24.06 -57.67
N PRO A 102 -32.48 -23.74 -58.33
CA PRO A 102 -31.45 -24.71 -58.65
C PRO A 102 -30.76 -25.23 -57.38
N PRO A 103 -30.24 -26.47 -57.37
CA PRO A 103 -29.51 -27.00 -56.23
C PRO A 103 -28.19 -26.23 -56.04
N LEU A 104 -27.89 -25.90 -54.77
CA LEU A 104 -26.61 -25.34 -54.35
C LEU A 104 -25.47 -26.31 -54.69
N PRO A 105 -24.29 -25.82 -55.12
CA PRO A 105 -23.11 -26.67 -55.27
C PRO A 105 -22.67 -27.23 -53.91
N ALA A 106 -22.42 -28.54 -53.86
CA ALA A 106 -21.89 -29.21 -52.69
C ALA A 106 -20.49 -28.67 -52.36
N ILE A 107 -20.32 -28.13 -51.16
CA ILE A 107 -19.02 -27.76 -50.60
C ILE A 107 -18.32 -29.08 -50.20
N PRO A 108 -17.12 -29.40 -50.73
CA PRO A 108 -16.38 -30.57 -50.26
C PRO A 108 -15.93 -30.35 -48.81
N PRO A 109 -15.88 -31.40 -47.97
CA PRO A 109 -15.34 -31.27 -46.62
C PRO A 109 -13.87 -30.84 -46.71
N ALA A 110 -13.56 -29.69 -46.11
CA ALA A 110 -12.21 -29.20 -45.97
C ALA A 110 -11.34 -30.26 -45.27
N ALA A 111 -10.25 -30.63 -45.92
CA ALA A 111 -9.21 -31.46 -45.34
C ALA A 111 -8.72 -30.82 -44.03
N ALA A 112 -8.53 -31.65 -43.00
CA ALA A 112 -7.93 -31.24 -41.74
C ALA A 112 -6.57 -30.54 -41.99
N PRO A 113 -6.28 -29.39 -41.36
CA PRO A 113 -4.98 -28.76 -41.52
C PRO A 113 -3.91 -29.63 -40.87
N LEU A 114 -2.85 -29.94 -41.64
CA LEU A 114 -1.63 -30.56 -41.13
C LEU A 114 -1.00 -29.66 -40.04
N PRO A 115 -0.27 -30.23 -39.06
CA PRO A 115 0.43 -29.43 -38.06
C PRO A 115 1.52 -28.60 -38.75
N VAL A 116 1.35 -27.28 -38.73
CA VAL A 116 2.40 -26.33 -39.12
C VAL A 116 3.44 -26.33 -38.01
N GLN A 117 4.59 -26.95 -38.24
CA GLN A 117 5.77 -26.82 -37.40
C GLN A 117 6.30 -25.38 -37.55
N THR A 118 5.85 -24.47 -36.68
CA THR A 118 6.46 -23.14 -36.54
C THR A 118 7.81 -23.30 -35.84
N SER A 119 8.90 -23.26 -36.61
CA SER A 119 10.23 -23.02 -36.08
C SER A 119 10.36 -21.53 -35.77
N TYR A 120 10.07 -21.13 -34.53
CA TYR A 120 10.39 -19.80 -34.03
C TYR A 120 11.91 -19.67 -33.89
N GLN A 121 12.51 -18.79 -34.69
CA GLN A 121 13.88 -18.31 -34.50
C GLN A 121 13.80 -16.90 -33.92
N PRO A 122 14.23 -16.67 -32.66
CA PRO A 122 14.29 -15.33 -32.10
C PRO A 122 15.40 -14.54 -32.81
N VAL A 123 15.04 -13.39 -33.38
CA VAL A 123 15.99 -12.42 -33.95
C VAL A 123 16.78 -11.79 -32.79
N PRO A 124 18.13 -11.87 -32.76
CA PRO A 124 18.91 -11.22 -31.73
C PRO A 124 18.88 -9.70 -31.92
N LEU A 125 18.37 -8.98 -30.94
CA LEU A 125 18.44 -7.52 -30.87
C LEU A 125 19.88 -7.09 -30.52
N PRO A 126 20.44 -6.06 -31.20
CA PRO A 126 21.77 -5.56 -30.86
C PRO A 126 21.77 -4.86 -29.48
N PRO A 127 22.85 -5.00 -28.69
CA PRO A 127 22.95 -4.38 -27.37
C PRO A 127 23.02 -2.85 -27.49
N ARG A 128 22.05 -2.15 -26.90
CA ARG A 128 22.05 -0.69 -26.78
C ARG A 128 22.94 -0.25 -25.63
N LYS A 129 24.17 0.19 -25.94
CA LYS A 129 24.93 1.11 -25.06
C LYS A 129 24.27 2.50 -25.16
N GLY A 130 23.78 3.04 -24.03
CA GLY A 130 23.08 4.33 -24.01
C GLY A 130 23.00 4.99 -22.64
N ALA A 131 24.11 5.60 -22.21
CA ALA A 131 24.19 6.91 -21.54
C ALA A 131 23.16 7.33 -20.45
N ALA A 132 22.78 6.44 -19.52
CA ALA A 132 21.99 6.83 -18.34
C ALA A 132 22.81 7.48 -17.20
N GLY A 133 24.14 7.49 -17.30
CA GLY A 133 25.04 7.91 -16.20
C GLY A 133 25.25 9.42 -15.99
N LYS A 134 24.70 10.30 -16.83
CA LYS A 134 24.97 11.76 -16.73
C LYS A 134 23.86 12.59 -16.08
N VAL A 135 22.66 12.04 -15.89
CA VAL A 135 21.52 12.79 -15.32
C VAL A 135 21.46 12.65 -13.79
N ILE A 136 21.93 11.52 -13.26
CA ILE A 136 21.94 11.24 -11.80
C ILE A 136 22.99 12.10 -11.08
N ALA A 137 24.14 12.37 -11.72
CA ALA A 137 25.22 13.19 -11.16
C ALA A 137 24.83 14.66 -10.97
N ALA A 138 23.99 15.22 -11.84
CA ALA A 138 23.53 16.61 -11.72
C ALA A 138 22.49 16.80 -10.60
N ALA A 139 21.64 15.80 -10.37
CA ALA A 139 20.65 15.83 -9.29
C ALA A 139 21.32 15.66 -7.91
N ALA A 140 22.32 14.79 -7.78
CA ALA A 140 23.07 14.62 -6.54
C ALA A 140 23.82 15.89 -6.13
N LEU A 141 24.38 16.63 -7.09
CA LEU A 141 25.12 17.86 -6.84
C LEU A 141 24.19 19.02 -6.40
N ALA A 142 22.96 19.08 -6.92
CA ALA A 142 21.96 20.05 -6.49
C ALA A 142 21.47 19.78 -5.05
N VAL A 143 21.26 18.51 -4.69
CA VAL A 143 20.87 18.12 -3.32
C VAL A 143 22.00 18.37 -2.32
N ALA A 144 23.26 18.11 -2.70
CA ALA A 144 24.42 18.40 -1.87
C ALA A 144 24.59 19.91 -1.61
N LEU A 145 24.37 20.76 -2.63
CA LEU A 145 24.45 22.22 -2.46
C LEU A 145 23.32 22.77 -1.59
N LEU A 146 22.11 22.24 -1.70
CA LEU A 146 20.99 22.63 -0.83
C LEU A 146 21.18 22.14 0.61
N GLY A 147 21.76 20.95 0.80
CA GLY A 147 22.13 20.42 2.12
C GLY A 147 23.22 21.25 2.79
N ALA A 148 24.27 21.65 2.05
CA ALA A 148 25.35 22.47 2.59
C ALA A 148 24.89 23.89 2.98
N ALA A 149 23.98 24.48 2.21
CA ALA A 149 23.40 25.79 2.55
C ALA A 149 22.52 25.72 3.80
N GLY A 150 21.72 24.66 3.97
CA GLY A 150 20.93 24.43 5.18
C GLY A 150 21.80 24.17 6.41
N PHE A 151 22.89 23.40 6.25
CA PHE A 151 23.83 23.09 7.33
C PHE A 151 24.63 24.32 7.80
N ALA A 152 24.99 25.23 6.88
CA ALA A 152 25.68 26.47 7.22
C ALA A 152 24.81 27.45 8.03
N VAL A 153 23.51 27.53 7.74
CA VAL A 153 22.54 28.35 8.51
C VAL A 153 22.31 27.77 9.91
N TRP A 154 22.30 26.44 10.02
CA TRP A 154 22.15 25.75 11.31
C TRP A 154 23.38 25.95 12.21
N LEU A 155 24.60 25.85 11.68
CA LEU A 155 25.84 26.08 12.45
C LEU A 155 26.02 27.53 12.95
N PHE A 156 25.39 28.52 12.32
CA PHE A 156 25.49 29.93 12.71
C PHE A 156 24.32 30.44 13.57
N SER A 157 23.29 29.62 13.82
CA SER A 157 22.10 30.06 14.56
C SER A 157 22.23 29.96 16.09
N ASP A 158 23.27 29.30 16.61
CA ASP A 158 23.47 29.11 18.06
C ASP A 158 24.45 30.10 18.72
N THR A 159 24.99 31.08 17.99
CA THR A 159 25.93 32.06 18.57
C THR A 159 25.47 33.50 18.40
N THR A 160 24.35 33.88 19.01
CA THR A 160 24.15 35.29 19.39
C THR A 160 23.42 35.41 20.72
N SER A 161 24.18 35.61 21.79
CA SER A 161 23.70 36.31 22.97
C SER A 161 24.84 37.10 23.62
N SER A 162 24.55 38.39 23.77
CA SER A 162 25.12 39.38 24.68
C SER A 162 26.49 39.98 24.34
N GLU A 163 26.52 41.29 24.05
CA GLU A 163 27.13 42.32 24.92
C GLU A 163 26.97 43.72 24.29
N ALA A 164 26.53 44.73 25.06
CA ALA A 164 26.73 46.16 24.78
C ALA A 164 28.04 46.60 25.47
N PRO A 165 28.84 47.58 24.97
CA PRO A 165 28.51 49.00 25.15
C PRO A 165 29.06 49.96 24.07
N GLY A 166 28.56 51.20 24.04
CA GLY A 166 29.30 52.35 23.50
C GLY A 166 28.50 53.29 22.59
N ASP A 167 28.02 54.41 23.15
CA ASP A 167 27.69 55.65 22.42
C ASP A 167 28.94 56.12 21.62
N PRO A 168 28.79 56.67 20.41
CA PRO A 168 28.59 58.12 20.33
C PRO A 168 27.62 58.60 19.22
N GLN A 169 26.77 59.53 19.63
CA GLN A 169 26.46 60.81 18.95
C GLN A 169 25.88 60.83 17.52
N ALA A 170 24.65 61.35 17.49
CA ALA A 170 24.17 62.48 16.67
C ALA A 170 24.41 62.48 15.15
N GLN A 171 23.31 62.42 14.38
CA GLN A 171 22.95 63.48 13.41
C GLN A 171 21.55 63.30 12.78
N VAL A 172 20.64 64.21 13.16
CA VAL A 172 19.72 65.04 12.33
C VAL A 172 18.82 64.39 11.23
N SER A 173 17.50 64.36 11.50
CA SER A 173 16.30 64.82 10.73
C SER A 173 16.33 65.10 9.20
N PRO A 174 15.16 65.23 8.50
CA PRO A 174 13.86 64.55 8.61
C PRO A 174 13.11 64.28 7.25
N GLU A 175 12.04 63.45 7.30
CA GLU A 175 10.74 63.54 6.56
C GLU A 175 10.64 63.61 5.00
N PRO A 176 9.43 63.54 4.38
CA PRO A 176 8.21 62.75 4.66
C PRO A 176 7.61 62.12 3.37
N THR A 177 6.50 61.36 3.46
CA THR A 177 5.24 61.67 2.73
C THR A 177 4.18 60.55 2.83
N ALA A 178 2.99 60.99 3.26
CA ALA A 178 1.64 60.52 2.96
C ALA A 178 1.11 59.18 3.54
N ASN A 179 0.48 59.33 4.70
CA ASN A 179 -0.84 58.77 5.02
C ASN A 179 -1.92 59.39 4.08
N PRO A 180 -3.14 58.82 3.89
CA PRO A 180 -4.13 58.79 4.98
C PRO A 180 -5.19 57.67 4.93
N ALA A 181 -5.66 57.23 6.11
CA ALA A 181 -7.09 57.24 6.49
C ALA A 181 -7.29 56.54 7.86
N ASN A 182 -7.80 57.31 8.81
CA ASN A 182 -8.25 56.97 10.17
C ASN A 182 -9.79 57.26 10.22
N PRO A 183 -10.58 57.17 11.32
CA PRO A 183 -10.50 56.48 12.64
C PRO A 183 -11.89 55.81 12.98
N PRO A 184 -12.38 55.61 14.23
CA PRO A 184 -11.79 55.82 15.57
C PRO A 184 -12.05 54.73 16.66
N ALA A 185 -11.18 54.78 17.69
CA ALA A 185 -11.43 54.65 19.15
C ALA A 185 -12.11 53.35 19.70
N GLN A 186 -11.81 52.81 20.88
CA GLN A 186 -11.52 53.44 22.17
C GLN A 186 -10.65 52.56 23.09
N GLN A 187 -10.00 53.24 24.04
CA GLN A 187 -9.08 52.77 25.06
C GLN A 187 -9.71 53.03 26.45
N ALA A 188 -9.49 52.15 27.42
CA ALA A 188 -9.58 52.40 28.87
C ALA A 188 -8.56 51.46 29.53
N ALA A 189 -7.47 51.94 30.16
CA ALA A 189 -7.40 52.52 31.53
C ALA A 189 -7.76 51.44 32.57
N ASP A 190 -6.99 51.10 33.61
CA ASP A 190 -6.04 51.86 34.45
C ASP A 190 -5.06 50.90 35.18
N PRO A 191 -3.98 51.41 35.80
CA PRO A 191 -2.99 50.68 36.60
C PRO A 191 -3.04 51.03 38.11
N GLU A 192 -2.73 50.09 39.02
CA GLU A 192 -2.25 50.39 40.39
C GLU A 192 -1.36 49.21 40.85
N ALA A 193 -0.06 49.37 41.11
CA ALA A 193 0.59 50.09 42.21
C ALA A 193 0.66 49.27 43.51
N GLY A 194 1.87 49.19 44.10
CA GLY A 194 2.01 49.08 45.56
C GLY A 194 2.87 47.95 46.13
N THR A 195 4.19 48.12 46.04
CA THR A 195 5.09 48.16 47.22
C THR A 195 5.18 46.94 48.17
N ALA A 196 6.25 46.13 47.97
CA ALA A 196 7.43 45.92 48.85
C ALA A 196 7.26 45.64 50.38
N PRO A 197 8.35 45.33 51.12
CA PRO A 197 9.30 44.21 51.00
C PRO A 197 9.57 43.53 52.38
N SER A 198 10.33 42.43 52.40
CA SER A 198 11.54 42.26 53.26
C SER A 198 11.88 40.79 53.49
N GLY A 199 13.17 40.48 53.25
CA GLY A 199 14.03 39.53 53.97
C GLY A 199 13.60 38.05 53.96
N GLU A 200 14.47 37.07 53.94
CA GLU A 200 15.92 36.97 53.88
C GLU A 200 16.20 35.47 53.72
N ASP A 201 17.42 35.14 53.31
CA ASP A 201 18.09 33.86 53.58
C ASP A 201 17.61 32.54 52.90
N THR A 202 18.35 32.22 51.83
CA THR A 202 19.24 31.04 51.72
C THR A 202 18.65 29.61 51.69
N ARG A 203 18.93 28.98 50.53
CA ARG A 203 18.85 27.54 50.21
C ARG A 203 19.48 26.65 51.29
N PRO A 204 19.09 25.36 51.29
CA PRO A 204 20.12 24.35 51.04
C PRO A 204 19.75 23.27 50.01
N ALA A 205 20.81 22.59 49.58
CA ALA A 205 20.96 21.55 48.56
C ALA A 205 20.36 20.18 48.97
N PRO A 206 20.32 19.18 48.07
CA PRO A 206 19.59 17.93 48.25
C PRO A 206 20.38 16.88 49.06
N VAL A 207 19.65 16.00 49.77
CA VAL A 207 20.19 14.86 50.53
C VAL A 207 19.80 13.51 49.89
N PRO A 208 20.60 12.43 50.11
CA PRO A 208 20.62 11.23 49.26
C PRO A 208 19.80 10.03 49.80
N VAL A 209 19.67 9.02 48.95
CA VAL A 209 18.96 7.72 49.09
C VAL A 209 19.55 6.81 50.19
N PRO A 210 18.76 5.88 50.77
CA PRO A 210 19.28 4.64 51.35
C PRO A 210 18.65 3.35 50.77
N SER A 211 19.46 2.28 50.69
CA SER A 211 19.10 0.90 50.32
C SER A 211 18.78 0.01 51.53
N ARG A 212 17.85 -0.96 51.36
CA ARG A 212 17.62 -2.27 52.03
C ARG A 212 16.09 -2.54 52.07
N GLN A 213 15.51 -3.74 51.85
CA GLN A 213 15.88 -5.14 52.13
C GLN A 213 14.89 -6.08 51.41
N GLU A 214 15.32 -7.27 50.98
CA GLU A 214 14.47 -8.41 50.55
C GLU A 214 13.82 -9.17 51.72
N PRO A 215 12.71 -9.89 51.48
CA PRO A 215 12.38 -11.13 52.19
C PRO A 215 11.84 -12.25 51.23
N PRO A 216 11.66 -13.53 51.65
CA PRO A 216 12.44 -14.68 51.17
C PRO A 216 11.61 -15.81 50.47
N SER A 217 12.34 -16.83 50.00
CA SER A 217 11.85 -18.11 49.43
C SER A 217 11.34 -19.13 50.48
N GLU A 218 10.25 -19.85 50.09
CA GLU A 218 9.87 -21.27 50.35
C GLU A 218 9.60 -21.82 51.78
N PRO A 219 8.80 -22.91 51.96
CA PRO A 219 9.03 -24.25 51.36
C PRO A 219 7.81 -25.07 50.85
N GLU A 220 8.15 -26.09 50.07
CA GLU A 220 7.46 -27.35 49.76
C GLU A 220 6.74 -28.02 50.95
N ALA A 221 5.67 -28.77 50.62
CA ALA A 221 5.34 -30.04 51.27
C ALA A 221 4.58 -30.96 50.30
N GLU A 222 5.28 -32.00 49.83
CA GLU A 222 4.79 -33.36 49.47
C GLU A 222 3.96 -33.94 50.66
N GLU A 223 3.10 -34.96 50.62
CA GLU A 223 2.86 -36.15 49.78
C GLU A 223 1.51 -36.79 50.24
N GLU A 224 0.88 -37.58 49.36
CA GLU A 224 -0.08 -38.75 49.44
C GLU A 224 -0.52 -39.40 50.81
N PRO A 225 -1.44 -40.43 50.87
CA PRO A 225 -2.27 -41.08 49.83
C PRO A 225 -3.72 -41.54 50.24
N ALA A 226 -4.39 -42.17 49.25
CA ALA A 226 -5.23 -43.38 49.36
C ALA A 226 -6.79 -43.27 49.35
N ALA A 227 -7.34 -43.89 48.30
CA ALA A 227 -8.70 -44.39 48.01
C ALA A 227 -9.19 -45.45 49.05
N PRO A 228 -10.43 -46.04 49.03
CA PRO A 228 -11.32 -46.31 47.86
C PRO A 228 -12.86 -46.17 48.07
N GLU A 229 -13.60 -46.39 46.97
CA GLU A 229 -15.07 -46.49 46.83
C GLU A 229 -15.74 -47.54 47.76
N PRO A 230 -17.09 -47.58 47.92
CA PRO A 230 -17.96 -48.24 46.93
C PRO A 230 -19.39 -47.64 46.72
N GLU A 231 -19.83 -47.72 45.47
CA GLU A 231 -21.08 -48.31 44.94
C GLU A 231 -22.51 -47.81 45.28
N GLU A 232 -23.28 -47.71 44.17
CA GLU A 232 -24.71 -47.98 43.95
C GLU A 232 -25.81 -47.09 44.56
N SER A 233 -26.57 -46.40 43.70
CA SER A 233 -28.02 -46.63 43.54
C SER A 233 -28.64 -45.81 42.40
N SER A 234 -29.26 -46.54 41.48
CA SER A 234 -30.08 -46.09 40.35
C SER A 234 -31.27 -45.21 40.75
N THR A 235 -31.61 -44.20 39.93
CA THR A 235 -33.00 -43.90 39.56
C THR A 235 -33.09 -43.35 38.12
N PRO A 236 -34.20 -43.59 37.39
CA PRO A 236 -34.26 -43.44 35.94
C PRO A 236 -34.89 -42.12 35.49
N GLY A 237 -34.48 -41.67 34.30
CA GLY A 237 -35.38 -41.04 33.34
C GLY A 237 -35.75 -39.58 33.61
N THR A 238 -34.90 -38.67 33.17
CA THR A 238 -35.37 -37.50 32.41
C THR A 238 -34.43 -37.35 31.24
N ALA A 239 -34.93 -37.66 30.04
CA ALA A 239 -34.21 -37.40 28.80
C ALA A 239 -34.09 -35.88 28.65
N THR A 240 -33.03 -35.32 29.24
CA THR A 240 -32.58 -33.98 28.92
C THR A 240 -32.04 -34.05 27.50
N TYR A 241 -32.78 -33.44 26.57
CA TYR A 241 -32.28 -33.09 25.26
C TYR A 241 -30.99 -32.28 25.44
N VAL A 242 -29.86 -32.93 25.21
CA VAL A 242 -28.57 -32.26 25.05
C VAL A 242 -28.58 -31.77 23.60
N PRO A 243 -28.75 -30.46 23.33
CA PRO A 243 -28.45 -29.97 21.99
C PRO A 243 -26.99 -30.36 21.71
N PRO A 244 -26.63 -30.78 20.48
CA PRO A 244 -25.23 -30.97 20.17
C PRO A 244 -24.51 -29.67 20.49
N THR A 245 -23.63 -29.71 21.49
CA THR A 245 -22.57 -28.74 21.62
C THR A 245 -21.68 -28.99 20.41
N ASP A 246 -22.04 -28.42 19.27
CA ASP A 246 -21.06 -27.93 18.32
C ASP A 246 -20.31 -26.84 19.08
N GLU A 247 -19.40 -27.27 19.97
CA GLU A 247 -18.26 -26.46 20.34
C GLU A 247 -17.52 -26.33 19.01
N PRO A 248 -17.52 -25.14 18.37
CA PRO A 248 -16.83 -25.01 17.11
C PRO A 248 -15.38 -25.41 17.40
N GLU A 249 -14.87 -26.43 16.69
CA GLU A 249 -13.43 -26.59 16.53
C GLU A 249 -12.85 -25.19 16.32
N PRO A 250 -11.71 -24.83 16.95
CA PRO A 250 -11.13 -23.51 16.79
C PRO A 250 -11.03 -23.24 15.29
N ALA A 251 -11.92 -22.38 14.79
CA ALA A 251 -12.09 -22.18 13.38
C ALA A 251 -10.71 -21.76 12.87
N ALA A 252 -10.11 -22.57 12.00
CA ALA A 252 -8.82 -22.27 11.40
C ALA A 252 -8.82 -20.80 11.00
N GLU A 253 -7.82 -20.03 11.46
CA GLU A 253 -7.75 -18.61 11.18
C GLU A 253 -8.01 -18.39 9.69
N PRO A 254 -8.89 -17.45 9.29
CA PRO A 254 -9.16 -17.25 7.88
C PRO A 254 -7.81 -16.98 7.20
N PRO A 255 -7.47 -17.64 6.07
CA PRO A 255 -6.11 -17.64 5.51
C PRO A 255 -5.52 -16.23 5.28
N LEU A 256 -6.39 -15.25 5.08
CA LEU A 256 -6.03 -13.85 4.95
C LEU A 256 -5.50 -13.22 6.26
N GLU A 257 -6.09 -13.57 7.40
CA GLU A 257 -5.67 -13.05 8.69
C GLU A 257 -4.35 -13.69 9.13
N GLU A 258 -4.18 -14.99 8.87
CA GLU A 258 -2.90 -15.67 9.03
C GLU A 258 -1.81 -14.99 8.19
N LEU A 259 -2.10 -14.69 6.91
CA LEU A 259 -1.17 -14.00 6.02
C LEU A 259 -0.77 -12.61 6.53
N ARG A 260 -1.71 -11.85 7.10
CA ARG A 260 -1.43 -10.54 7.71
C ARG A 260 -0.51 -10.68 8.90
N ARG A 261 -0.84 -11.59 9.82
CA ARG A 261 -0.03 -11.86 11.00
C ARG A 261 1.40 -12.23 10.61
N LEU A 262 1.55 -13.17 9.68
CA LEU A 262 2.86 -13.58 9.15
C LEU A 262 3.63 -12.42 8.52
N ALA A 263 2.95 -11.56 7.76
CA ALA A 263 3.59 -10.41 7.13
C ALA A 263 4.12 -9.39 8.15
N THR A 264 3.37 -9.14 9.22
CA THR A 264 3.82 -8.28 10.33
C THR A 264 4.97 -8.92 11.11
N ASP A 265 4.84 -10.20 11.46
CA ASP A 265 5.89 -10.95 12.17
C ASP A 265 7.20 -10.98 11.35
N LEU A 266 7.11 -11.19 10.04
CA LEU A 266 8.26 -11.17 9.13
C LEU A 266 8.93 -9.80 9.08
N GLN A 267 8.16 -8.72 8.99
CA GLN A 267 8.70 -7.36 8.99
C GLN A 267 9.49 -7.12 10.27
N THR A 268 8.90 -7.35 11.43
CA THR A 268 9.54 -7.13 12.73
C THR A 268 10.80 -7.98 12.89
N ARG A 269 10.71 -9.30 12.70
CA ARG A 269 11.85 -10.21 12.88
C ARG A 269 12.99 -9.95 11.90
N SER A 270 12.68 -9.51 10.68
CA SER A 270 13.70 -9.16 9.68
C SER A 270 14.49 -7.91 10.04
N THR A 271 13.92 -6.98 10.81
CA THR A 271 14.67 -5.85 11.36
C THR A 271 15.46 -6.26 12.60
N GLU A 272 14.88 -7.04 13.50
CA GLU A 272 15.56 -7.52 14.72
C GLU A 272 16.80 -8.38 14.43
N ILE A 273 16.77 -9.17 13.35
CA ILE A 273 17.95 -9.99 12.98
C ILE A 273 19.12 -9.12 12.51
N LEU A 274 18.88 -7.91 11.97
CA LEU A 274 19.95 -6.99 11.59
C LEU A 274 20.71 -6.51 12.84
N ASP A 275 19.98 -6.09 13.88
CA ASP A 275 20.57 -5.69 15.15
C ASP A 275 21.33 -6.84 15.80
N THR A 276 20.74 -8.05 15.77
CA THR A 276 21.37 -9.27 16.31
C THR A 276 22.64 -9.63 15.55
N TYR A 277 22.64 -9.46 14.22
CA TYR A 277 23.80 -9.74 13.38
C TYR A 277 24.89 -8.69 13.56
N GLN A 278 24.54 -7.41 13.67
CA GLN A 278 25.50 -6.34 13.96
C GLN A 278 26.21 -6.59 15.30
N ALA A 279 25.47 -6.96 16.35
CA ALA A 279 26.07 -7.31 17.64
C ALA A 279 27.03 -8.52 17.55
N PHE A 280 26.76 -9.47 16.65
CA PHE A 280 27.68 -10.57 16.38
C PHE A 280 28.96 -10.10 15.67
N LEU A 281 28.85 -9.19 14.70
CA LEU A 281 30.02 -8.60 14.03
C LEU A 281 30.88 -7.79 15.00
N ASP A 282 30.25 -6.96 15.85
CA ASP A 282 30.94 -6.18 16.87
C ASP A 282 31.71 -7.09 17.84
N ALA A 283 31.09 -8.18 18.31
CA ALA A 283 31.73 -9.16 19.19
C ALA A 283 32.92 -9.88 18.50
N LYS A 284 32.84 -10.08 17.18
CA LYS A 284 33.90 -10.68 16.39
C LYS A 284 35.12 -9.74 16.27
N GLU A 285 34.87 -8.45 16.03
CA GLU A 285 35.92 -7.42 16.05
C GLU A 285 36.59 -7.29 17.42
N GLU A 286 35.80 -7.29 18.51
CA GLU A 286 36.32 -7.24 19.88
C GLU A 286 37.19 -8.46 20.22
N ALA A 287 36.87 -9.63 19.66
CA ALA A 287 37.70 -10.84 19.77
C ALA A 287 38.99 -10.77 18.92
N GLY A 288 39.15 -9.74 18.09
CA GLY A 288 40.29 -9.57 17.18
C GLY A 288 40.22 -10.46 15.95
N GLU A 289 39.05 -11.00 15.61
CA GLU A 289 38.82 -11.73 14.38
C GLU A 289 38.55 -10.75 13.22
N GLU A 290 39.12 -11.01 12.05
CA GLU A 290 38.90 -10.19 10.86
C GLU A 290 37.52 -10.48 10.25
N LEU A 291 36.76 -9.44 9.90
CA LEU A 291 35.53 -9.58 9.12
C LEU A 291 35.88 -10.08 7.73
N THR A 292 35.19 -11.13 7.31
CA THR A 292 35.36 -11.74 6.00
C THR A 292 34.40 -11.12 4.99
N ASP A 293 34.73 -11.21 3.70
CA ASP A 293 33.83 -10.78 2.62
C ASP A 293 32.43 -11.45 2.72
N ASP A 294 32.37 -12.70 3.21
CA ASP A 294 31.12 -13.42 3.42
C ASP A 294 30.29 -12.82 4.58
N ASP A 295 30.94 -12.24 5.60
CA ASP A 295 30.25 -11.56 6.73
C ASP A 295 29.54 -10.28 6.25
N GLU A 296 30.25 -9.46 5.46
CA GLU A 296 29.71 -8.24 4.84
C GLU A 296 28.60 -8.57 3.84
N THR A 297 28.81 -9.60 3.00
CA THR A 297 27.81 -10.05 2.03
C THR A 297 26.54 -10.54 2.73
N LEU A 298 26.67 -11.24 3.87
CA LEU A 298 25.52 -11.68 4.65
C LEU A 298 24.78 -10.49 5.27
N GLN A 299 25.48 -9.45 5.74
CA GLN A 299 24.84 -8.23 6.22
C GLN A 299 23.97 -7.60 5.14
N GLU A 300 24.52 -7.39 3.95
CA GLU A 300 23.81 -6.79 2.81
C GLU A 300 22.55 -7.60 2.46
N HIS A 301 22.65 -8.93 2.41
CA HIS A 301 21.49 -9.77 2.05
C HIS A 301 20.42 -9.81 3.15
N LEU A 302 20.79 -9.64 4.42
CA LEU A 302 19.82 -9.48 5.51
C LEU A 302 19.07 -8.14 5.38
N GLU A 303 19.75 -7.07 4.95
CA GLU A 303 19.10 -5.78 4.71
C GLU A 303 18.13 -5.85 3.53
N GLU A 304 18.56 -6.45 2.41
CA GLU A 304 17.70 -6.67 1.25
C GLU A 304 16.49 -7.56 1.58
N LEU A 305 16.66 -8.53 2.47
CA LEU A 305 15.56 -9.36 2.97
C LEU A 305 14.58 -8.54 3.80
N ALA A 306 15.05 -7.66 4.69
CA ALA A 306 14.21 -6.78 5.48
C ALA A 306 13.39 -5.84 4.59
N ASP A 307 14.01 -5.28 3.54
CA ASP A 307 13.32 -4.50 2.52
C ASP A 307 12.26 -5.32 1.76
N ALA A 308 12.59 -6.57 1.41
CA ALA A 308 11.63 -7.48 0.78
C ALA A 308 10.44 -7.81 1.71
N ALA A 309 10.70 -8.01 3.00
CA ALA A 309 9.68 -8.27 4.01
C ALA A 309 8.75 -7.07 4.20
N ASP A 310 9.28 -5.85 4.25
CA ASP A 310 8.49 -4.62 4.29
C ASP A 310 7.64 -4.44 3.03
N HIS A 311 8.19 -4.71 1.84
CA HIS A 311 7.43 -4.68 0.60
C HIS A 311 6.31 -5.73 0.56
N PHE A 312 6.55 -6.92 1.11
CA PHE A 312 5.54 -7.96 1.26
C PHE A 312 4.44 -7.53 2.23
N HIS A 313 4.81 -7.03 3.42
CA HIS A 313 3.88 -6.47 4.39
C HIS A 313 3.00 -5.38 3.79
N LYS A 314 3.60 -4.40 3.11
CA LYS A 314 2.87 -3.36 2.36
C LYS A 314 1.95 -3.95 1.29
N ALA A 315 2.32 -5.05 0.63
CA ALA A 315 1.45 -5.70 -0.35
C ALA A 315 0.22 -6.36 0.31
N VAL A 316 0.41 -7.00 1.47
CA VAL A 316 -0.64 -7.68 2.26
C VAL A 316 -1.60 -6.68 2.90
N GLU A 317 -1.10 -5.57 3.45
CA GLU A 317 -1.93 -4.50 4.03
C GLU A 317 -2.66 -3.64 2.97
N GLY A 318 -2.28 -3.74 1.70
CA GLY A 318 -2.89 -2.95 0.60
C GLY A 318 -2.28 -1.55 0.42
N GLY A 319 -0.96 -1.46 0.55
CA GLY A 319 -0.15 -0.25 0.72
C GLY A 319 -0.21 0.80 -0.40
N GLY A 320 -0.40 2.05 0.07
CA GLY A 320 -0.36 3.32 -0.64
C GLY A 320 -1.57 4.20 -0.26
N PHE A 321 -1.40 5.52 -0.05
CA PHE A 321 -2.36 6.56 0.41
C PHE A 321 -3.89 6.30 0.23
N PHE A 322 -4.29 5.58 -0.82
CA PHE A 322 -5.67 5.20 -1.10
C PHE A 322 -6.22 3.98 -0.33
N GLY A 323 -5.38 3.13 0.28
CA GLY A 323 -5.81 1.99 1.11
C GLY A 323 -6.50 2.43 2.42
N ARG A 324 -6.00 3.51 3.04
CA ARG A 324 -6.62 4.13 4.22
C ARG A 324 -7.99 4.76 3.93
N VAL A 325 -8.30 5.08 2.67
CA VAL A 325 -9.54 5.76 2.27
C VAL A 325 -10.62 4.78 1.78
N ARG A 326 -10.28 3.51 1.52
CA ARG A 326 -11.26 2.50 1.12
C ARG A 326 -10.96 1.18 1.79
N ARG A 327 -11.90 0.71 2.61
CA ARG A 327 -12.09 -0.72 2.96
C ARG A 327 -12.27 -1.51 1.65
N ARG A 328 -11.19 -1.78 0.93
CA ARG A 328 -11.17 -2.70 -0.19
C ARG A 328 -10.96 -4.09 0.36
N PRO A 329 -11.69 -5.11 -0.13
CA PRO A 329 -11.41 -6.48 0.25
C PRO A 329 -9.98 -6.82 -0.17
N ALA A 330 -9.23 -7.43 0.75
CA ALA A 330 -7.93 -7.99 0.45
C ALA A 330 -8.12 -9.05 -0.65
N GLY A 331 -7.41 -8.89 -1.75
CA GLY A 331 -7.67 -9.63 -2.98
C GLY A 331 -7.49 -8.77 -4.24
N ALA A 332 -7.59 -7.44 -4.11
CA ALA A 332 -7.35 -6.52 -5.22
C ALA A 332 -5.89 -6.48 -5.75
N ASN A 333 -4.98 -7.26 -5.15
CA ASN A 333 -3.58 -7.37 -5.57
C ASN A 333 -2.98 -8.75 -5.22
N LEU A 334 -3.75 -9.85 -5.28
CA LEU A 334 -3.25 -11.20 -4.98
C LEU A 334 -1.99 -11.55 -5.80
N LEU A 335 -1.95 -11.14 -7.07
CA LEU A 335 -0.77 -11.29 -7.93
C LEU A 335 0.46 -10.53 -7.40
N LYS A 336 0.27 -9.33 -6.83
CA LYS A 336 1.35 -8.54 -6.23
C LYS A 336 1.85 -9.18 -4.95
N VAL A 337 0.93 -9.68 -4.11
CA VAL A 337 1.27 -10.44 -2.90
C VAL A 337 2.08 -11.69 -3.28
N GLN A 338 1.65 -12.43 -4.30
CA GLN A 338 2.39 -13.59 -4.83
C GLN A 338 3.75 -13.23 -5.44
N GLN A 339 3.84 -12.09 -6.14
CA GLN A 339 5.11 -11.62 -6.68
C GLN A 339 6.08 -11.29 -5.55
N ARG A 340 5.62 -10.55 -4.54
CA ARG A 340 6.43 -10.17 -3.38
C ARG A 340 6.80 -11.36 -2.50
N SER A 341 5.92 -12.35 -2.33
CA SER A 341 6.26 -13.57 -1.58
C SER A 341 7.33 -14.40 -2.28
N ARG A 342 7.33 -14.46 -3.63
CA ARG A 342 8.41 -15.12 -4.38
C ARG A 342 9.74 -14.37 -4.29
N GLU A 343 9.70 -13.04 -4.33
CA GLU A 343 10.89 -12.20 -4.16
C GLU A 343 11.49 -12.39 -2.76
N LEU A 344 10.65 -12.33 -1.72
CA LEU A 344 11.05 -12.63 -0.34
C LEU A 344 11.64 -14.04 -0.20
N ALA A 345 11.01 -15.04 -0.82
CA ALA A 345 11.51 -16.41 -0.84
C ALA A 345 12.87 -16.55 -1.57
N GLN A 346 13.12 -15.76 -2.61
CA GLN A 346 14.41 -15.75 -3.29
C GLN A 346 15.50 -15.18 -2.38
N LYS A 347 15.25 -14.02 -1.76
CA LYS A 347 16.17 -13.41 -0.79
C LYS A 347 16.44 -14.32 0.40
N GLY A 348 15.41 -15.01 0.89
CA GLY A 348 15.57 -16.00 1.95
C GLY A 348 16.53 -17.15 1.59
N LYS A 349 16.53 -17.61 0.33
CA LYS A 349 17.46 -18.65 -0.13
C LYS A 349 18.90 -18.15 -0.27
N GLU A 350 19.08 -16.89 -0.65
CA GLU A 350 20.41 -16.25 -0.73
C GLU A 350 21.01 -16.15 0.69
N VAL A 351 20.21 -15.69 1.67
CA VAL A 351 20.60 -15.66 3.08
C VAL A 351 20.85 -17.07 3.63
N ASP A 352 20.03 -18.08 3.28
CA ASP A 352 20.25 -19.48 3.69
C ASP A 352 21.63 -20.01 3.28
N ALA A 353 22.07 -19.70 2.06
CA ALA A 353 23.37 -20.11 1.55
C ALA A 353 24.52 -19.42 2.30
N LEU A 354 24.36 -18.14 2.63
CA LEU A 354 25.35 -17.34 3.37
C LEU A 354 25.42 -17.74 4.85
N MET A 355 24.28 -17.98 5.49
CA MET A 355 24.20 -18.49 6.88
C MET A 355 24.95 -19.81 7.05
N ALA A 356 24.95 -20.68 6.03
CA ALA A 356 25.69 -21.94 6.05
C ALA A 356 27.22 -21.76 5.90
N LYS A 357 27.65 -20.67 5.24
CA LYS A 357 29.08 -20.33 5.09
C LYS A 357 29.63 -19.62 6.32
N VAL A 358 28.98 -18.52 6.70
CA VAL A 358 29.39 -17.64 7.81
C VAL A 358 29.26 -18.35 9.15
N GLN A 359 28.24 -19.21 9.31
CA GLN A 359 27.93 -19.91 10.57
C GLN A 359 27.88 -18.96 11.78
N PRO A 360 27.08 -17.88 11.73
CA PRO A 360 27.04 -16.85 12.78
C PRO A 360 26.55 -17.43 14.11
N GLY A 361 26.64 -16.65 15.19
CA GLY A 361 26.27 -17.05 16.56
C GLY A 361 24.89 -17.73 16.71
N GLY A 362 24.68 -18.41 17.85
CA GLY A 362 23.45 -19.17 18.12
C GLY A 362 22.18 -18.33 17.98
N ASP A 363 22.21 -17.10 18.48
CA ASP A 363 21.08 -16.17 18.46
C ASP A 363 20.68 -15.78 17.04
N VAL A 364 21.65 -15.43 16.19
CA VAL A 364 21.42 -15.12 14.76
C VAL A 364 20.79 -16.32 14.05
N ARG A 365 21.32 -17.54 14.26
CA ARG A 365 20.76 -18.75 13.63
C ARG A 365 19.35 -19.07 14.13
N GLN A 366 19.05 -18.79 15.40
CA GLN A 366 17.71 -18.98 15.96
C GLN A 366 16.72 -17.97 15.38
N ALA A 367 17.08 -16.69 15.33
CA ALA A 367 16.30 -15.64 14.68
C ALA A 367 16.03 -15.99 13.21
N TRP A 368 17.08 -16.45 12.51
CA TRP A 368 16.97 -16.88 11.11
C TRP A 368 16.00 -18.04 10.91
N LYS A 369 16.02 -19.03 11.79
CA LYS A 369 15.12 -20.18 11.71
C LYS A 369 13.64 -19.76 11.83
N ALA A 370 13.35 -18.78 12.69
CA ALA A 370 12.01 -18.24 12.86
C ALA A 370 11.53 -17.51 11.60
N ILE A 371 12.37 -16.61 11.05
CA ILE A 371 12.09 -15.92 9.78
C ILE A 371 11.87 -16.93 8.66
N ARG A 372 12.72 -17.96 8.57
CA ARG A 372 12.63 -19.01 7.55
C ARG A 372 11.28 -19.72 7.56
N HIS A 373 10.83 -20.10 8.75
CA HIS A 373 9.54 -20.75 8.94
C HIS A 373 8.39 -19.85 8.48
N ASP A 374 8.41 -18.57 8.88
CA ASP A 374 7.29 -17.67 8.60
C ASP A 374 7.16 -17.32 7.12
N TRP A 375 8.26 -17.11 6.39
CA TRP A 375 8.15 -16.79 4.95
C TRP A 375 7.73 -18.01 4.13
N GLN A 376 8.14 -19.23 4.53
CA GLN A 376 7.66 -20.47 3.92
C GLN A 376 6.15 -20.63 4.12
N ARG A 377 5.67 -20.43 5.36
CA ARG A 377 4.23 -20.46 5.64
C ARG A 377 3.47 -19.37 4.88
N ALA A 378 4.02 -18.17 4.79
CA ALA A 378 3.42 -17.07 4.04
C ALA A 378 3.30 -17.37 2.54
N LEU A 379 4.27 -18.09 1.96
CA LEU A 379 4.22 -18.55 0.57
C LEU A 379 3.08 -19.56 0.38
N ASP A 380 2.97 -20.54 1.26
CA ASP A 380 1.92 -21.58 1.20
C ASP A 380 0.54 -20.94 1.28
N VAL A 381 0.29 -20.10 2.29
CA VAL A 381 -0.98 -19.39 2.47
C VAL A 381 -1.30 -18.48 1.28
N ALA A 382 -0.30 -17.80 0.69
CA ALA A 382 -0.48 -16.99 -0.51
C ALA A 382 -0.83 -17.82 -1.77
N THR A 383 -0.47 -19.11 -1.80
CA THR A 383 -0.85 -20.04 -2.87
C THR A 383 -2.22 -20.66 -2.66
N GLU A 384 -2.63 -20.91 -1.40
CA GLU A 384 -3.96 -21.41 -1.04
C GLU A 384 -5.09 -20.41 -1.34
N LEU A 385 -4.78 -19.11 -1.32
CA LEU A 385 -5.71 -18.03 -1.67
C LEU A 385 -6.06 -17.94 -3.18
N ARG A 386 -5.52 -18.83 -4.02
CA ARG A 386 -5.75 -18.92 -5.47
C ARG A 386 -7.03 -19.67 -5.81
#